data_AF-A0AA86P2N8-F1
#
_entry.id   AF-A0AA86P2N8-F1
#
_cell.length_a   1.000
_cell.length_b   1.000
_cell.length_c   1.000
_cell.angle_alpha   90.00
_cell.angle_beta   90.00
_cell.angle_gamma   90.00
#
_symmetry.space_group_name_H-M   'P 1'
#
loop_
_entity.id
_entity.type
_entity.pdbx_description
1 polymer ?
#
loop_
_entity_poly.entity_id
_entity_poly.type
_entity_poly.pdbx_seq_one_letter_code
_entity_poly.pdbx_strand_id
1 'polypeptide(L)'
;MKPQNRTFITQRTQSSGTDFTNEMERTQSVLNSVNEDMQNANIHHTEKLRQIENRKNNLVAKQVQLNNRRQEVAEYVRQQQRVQAGLIRQNKDKCQQVLEKVGEINEMIDATAGAAALAEYMHLKTQQYKIFQDLAADVYFDMTANQRPVTDAALQSGLVRELQYLSECEQFLKNMNEKLQREQDQTQQKMDATDNQSAQTALQTIQLQRDQDSLRVSLNQQIDVLQTELQKYQTLNQRQAQHKEQMVLLLHQATTNLSVIQSSLGSLMQRVSPFAEPRHSMLAERATYKELLGTDEKLKAQADIYFQRANGTVLREDCEKLVLGANLDQKLREVYKMSLFMQDFQSVMELVGK
;
A
#
# COMPACT_ATOMS: atom_id res chain seq x y z
N MET A 1 36.96 -18.78 49.52
CA MET A 1 38.36 -18.67 49.05
C MET A 1 38.97 -17.43 49.67
N LYS A 2 40.12 -17.58 50.33
CA LYS A 2 40.84 -16.48 51.03
C LYS A 2 41.45 -15.50 50.01
N PRO A 3 41.50 -14.19 50.29
CA PRO A 3 42.34 -13.30 49.50
C PRO A 3 43.80 -13.47 49.95
N GLN A 4 44.67 -13.84 49.03
CA GLN A 4 46.12 -13.82 49.26
C GLN A 4 46.61 -12.37 49.14
N ASN A 5 47.03 -11.82 50.28
CA ASN A 5 47.93 -10.69 50.36
C ASN A 5 49.18 -10.96 49.51
N ARG A 6 49.40 -10.16 48.47
CA ARG A 6 50.71 -9.99 47.85
C ARG A 6 51.21 -8.59 48.16
N THR A 7 52.08 -8.55 49.16
CA THR A 7 52.96 -7.45 49.50
C THR A 7 53.79 -7.08 48.28
N PHE A 8 53.60 -5.89 47.73
CA PHE A 8 54.53 -5.31 46.76
C PHE A 8 55.72 -4.74 47.51
N ILE A 9 56.88 -5.32 47.26
CA ILE A 9 58.18 -4.81 47.69
C ILE A 9 58.46 -3.55 46.87
N THR A 10 58.47 -2.39 47.52
CA THR A 10 58.94 -1.13 46.94
C THR A 10 60.47 -1.15 46.92
N GLN A 11 61.05 -1.65 45.83
CA GLN A 11 62.44 -1.35 45.50
C GLN A 11 62.50 0.08 44.96
N ARG A 12 63.15 0.94 45.74
CA ARG A 12 63.43 2.32 45.39
C ARG A 12 64.63 2.34 44.42
N THR A 13 64.38 2.12 43.14
CA THR A 13 65.33 2.46 42.08
C THR A 13 65.19 3.95 41.78
N GLN A 14 66.14 4.73 42.28
CA GLN A 14 66.39 6.08 41.78
C GLN A 14 66.99 5.96 40.38
N SER A 15 66.14 6.07 39.36
CA SER A 15 66.54 6.37 38.00
C SER A 15 65.46 7.22 37.33
N SER A 16 65.92 8.33 36.76
CA SER A 16 65.32 9.06 35.61
C SER A 16 63.90 9.63 35.77
N GLY A 17 63.82 10.92 36.10
CA GLY A 17 62.62 11.75 35.88
C GLY A 17 62.17 11.84 34.39
N THR A 18 62.98 11.33 33.46
CA THR A 18 62.67 11.16 32.03
C THR A 18 61.94 9.87 31.68
N ASP A 19 62.09 8.79 32.47
CA ASP A 19 61.39 7.52 32.18
C ASP A 19 59.95 7.58 32.68
N PHE A 20 59.71 8.25 33.82
CA PHE A 20 58.37 8.49 34.35
C PHE A 20 57.53 9.42 33.46
N THR A 21 58.16 10.39 32.80
CA THR A 21 57.48 11.32 31.87
C THR A 21 57.12 10.64 30.56
N ASN A 22 58.02 9.83 29.98
CA ASN A 22 57.72 9.02 28.80
C ASN A 22 56.63 7.98 29.07
N GLU A 23 56.63 7.37 30.26
CA GLU A 23 55.59 6.41 30.65
C GLU A 23 54.24 7.11 30.87
N MET A 24 54.23 8.29 31.50
CA MET A 24 53.05 9.13 31.66
C MET A 24 52.48 9.61 30.31
N GLU A 25 53.31 10.07 29.38
CA GLU A 25 52.88 10.47 28.03
C GLU A 25 52.29 9.30 27.24
N ARG A 26 52.89 8.10 27.34
CA ARG A 26 52.34 6.88 26.75
C ARG A 26 50.99 6.52 27.36
N THR A 27 50.85 6.59 28.69
CA THR A 27 49.55 6.34 29.33
C THR A 27 48.50 7.37 28.93
N GLN A 28 48.88 8.64 28.75
CA GLN A 28 47.96 9.70 28.31
C GLN A 28 47.52 9.48 26.85
N SER A 29 48.44 9.06 25.97
CA SER A 29 48.12 8.72 24.58
C SER A 29 47.16 7.52 24.49
N VAL A 30 47.39 6.47 25.29
CA VAL A 30 46.50 5.31 25.37
C VAL A 30 45.13 5.71 25.94
N LEU A 31 45.10 6.56 26.97
CA LEU A 31 43.84 7.10 27.52
C LEU A 31 43.05 7.89 26.48
N ASN A 32 43.72 8.73 25.70
CA ASN A 32 43.08 9.49 24.64
C ASN A 32 42.53 8.57 23.55
N SER A 33 43.29 7.55 23.12
CA SER A 33 42.81 6.60 22.09
C SER A 33 41.62 5.77 22.61
N VAL A 34 41.66 5.31 23.85
CA VAL A 34 40.54 4.57 24.48
C VAL A 34 39.31 5.47 24.60
N ASN A 35 39.49 6.77 24.87
CA ASN A 35 38.38 7.71 24.93
C ASN A 35 37.77 7.97 23.54
N GLU A 36 38.59 8.12 22.50
CA GLU A 36 38.13 8.22 21.11
C GLU A 36 37.40 6.95 20.66
N ASP A 37 37.95 5.77 20.95
CA ASP A 37 37.31 4.48 20.66
C ASP A 37 35.98 4.33 21.41
N MET A 38 35.91 4.76 22.67
CA MET A 38 34.68 4.76 23.46
C MET A 38 33.63 5.73 22.91
N GLN A 39 34.03 6.92 22.46
CA GLN A 39 33.13 7.88 21.81
C GLN A 39 32.59 7.32 20.49
N ASN A 40 33.46 6.75 19.65
CA ASN A 40 33.06 6.11 18.40
C ASN A 40 32.11 4.92 18.64
N ALA A 41 32.39 4.09 19.64
CA ALA A 41 31.53 2.99 20.04
C ALA A 41 30.16 3.49 20.54
N ASN A 42 30.12 4.59 21.30
CA ASN A 42 28.88 5.21 21.76
C ASN A 42 28.04 5.74 20.60
N ILE A 43 28.65 6.44 19.62
CA ILE A 43 27.95 6.93 18.42
C ILE A 43 27.38 5.75 17.61
N HIS A 44 28.15 4.68 17.45
CA HIS A 44 27.67 3.51 16.74
C HIS A 44 26.56 2.76 17.50
N HIS A 45 26.63 2.73 18.84
CA HIS A 45 25.60 2.14 19.67
C HIS A 45 24.30 2.95 19.63
N THR A 46 24.36 4.29 19.69
CA THR A 46 23.17 5.15 19.58
C THR A 46 22.53 5.05 18.20
N GLU A 47 23.33 4.97 17.12
CA GLU A 47 22.80 4.75 15.77
C GLU A 47 22.12 3.38 15.65
N LYS A 48 22.70 2.32 16.24
CA LYS A 48 22.06 1.00 16.32
C LYS A 48 20.73 1.03 17.08
N LEU A 49 20.67 1.71 18.22
CA LEU A 49 19.43 1.88 18.97
C LEU A 49 18.36 2.59 18.13
N ARG A 50 18.73 3.66 17.43
CA ARG A 50 17.84 4.38 16.51
C ARG A 50 17.31 3.47 15.39
N GLN A 51 18.18 2.63 14.81
CA GLN A 51 17.76 1.66 13.80
C GLN A 51 16.80 0.60 14.36
N ILE A 52 17.04 0.12 15.58
CA ILE A 52 16.14 -0.84 16.25
C ILE A 52 14.79 -0.20 16.53
N GLU A 53 14.76 1.05 17.00
CA GLU A 53 13.53 1.78 17.27
C GLU A 53 12.72 2.04 15.98
N ASN A 54 13.39 2.44 14.90
CA ASN A 54 12.76 2.56 13.59
C ASN A 54 12.17 1.22 13.09
N ARG A 55 12.90 0.11 13.28
CA ARG A 55 12.39 -1.23 12.96
C ARG A 55 11.17 -1.60 13.81
N LYS A 56 11.19 -1.29 15.11
CA LYS A 56 10.06 -1.50 16.02
C LYS A 56 8.84 -0.71 15.57
N ASN A 57 9.00 0.57 15.24
CA ASN A 57 7.90 1.42 14.76
C ASN A 57 7.31 0.91 13.44
N ASN A 58 8.16 0.48 12.51
CA ASN A 58 7.70 -0.14 11.26
C ASN A 58 6.94 -1.46 11.49
N LEU A 59 7.38 -2.28 12.45
CA LEU A 59 6.66 -3.50 12.82
C LEU A 59 5.30 -3.20 13.44
N VAL A 60 5.20 -2.19 14.31
CA VAL A 60 3.93 -1.76 14.90
C VAL A 60 2.97 -1.26 13.81
N ALA A 61 3.45 -0.44 12.87
CA ALA A 61 2.64 0.04 11.75
C ALA A 61 2.12 -1.13 10.88
N LYS A 62 2.99 -2.12 10.58
CA LYS A 62 2.58 -3.34 9.87
C LYS A 62 1.57 -4.17 10.66
N GLN A 63 1.71 -4.25 11.98
CA GLN A 63 0.76 -4.97 12.84
C GLN A 63 -0.62 -4.32 12.81
N VAL A 64 -0.70 -2.99 12.85
CA VAL A 64 -1.96 -2.25 12.72
C VAL A 64 -2.60 -2.50 11.35
N GLN A 65 -1.83 -2.43 10.27
CA GLN A 65 -2.33 -2.73 8.93
C GLN A 65 -2.85 -4.16 8.80
N LEU A 66 -2.15 -5.15 9.36
CA LEU A 66 -2.59 -6.54 9.36
C LEU A 66 -3.89 -6.74 10.16
N ASN A 67 -4.03 -6.06 11.29
CA ASN A 67 -5.26 -6.10 12.09
C ASN A 67 -6.46 -5.50 11.33
N ASN A 68 -6.27 -4.36 10.67
CA ASN A 68 -7.31 -3.74 9.83
C ASN A 68 -7.72 -4.68 8.69
N ARG A 69 -6.75 -5.24 7.97
CA ARG A 69 -7.00 -6.16 6.87
C ARG A 69 -7.70 -7.45 7.32
N ARG A 70 -7.40 -7.93 8.53
CA ARG A 70 -8.10 -9.06 9.16
C ARG A 70 -9.56 -8.72 9.47
N GLN A 71 -9.84 -7.48 9.91
CA GLN A 71 -11.21 -7.03 10.15
C GLN A 71 -12.00 -6.92 8.82
N GLU A 72 -11.41 -6.32 7.78
CA GLU A 72 -12.00 -6.25 6.44
C GLU A 72 -12.36 -7.64 5.90
N VAL A 73 -11.45 -8.62 6.02
CA VAL A 73 -11.72 -10.00 5.59
C VAL A 73 -12.85 -10.63 6.40
N ALA A 74 -12.91 -10.39 7.71
CA ALA A 74 -13.98 -10.91 8.55
C ALA A 74 -15.36 -10.31 8.20
N GLU A 75 -15.40 -9.02 7.86
CA GLU A 75 -16.61 -8.34 7.39
C GLU A 75 -17.06 -8.89 6.03
N TYR A 76 -16.13 -9.08 5.10
CA TYR A 76 -16.40 -9.66 3.79
C TYR A 76 -17.00 -11.07 3.92
N VAL A 77 -16.42 -11.93 4.76
CA VAL A 77 -16.95 -13.28 5.03
C VAL A 77 -18.36 -13.22 5.62
N ARG A 78 -18.61 -12.31 6.57
CA ARG A 78 -19.97 -12.13 7.13
C ARG A 78 -20.97 -11.68 6.07
N GLN A 79 -20.59 -10.76 5.19
CA GLN A 79 -21.44 -10.30 4.10
C GLN A 79 -21.76 -11.43 3.12
N GLN A 80 -20.75 -12.21 2.74
CA GLN A 80 -20.91 -13.36 1.86
C GLN A 80 -21.85 -14.42 2.47
N GLN A 81 -21.71 -14.72 3.75
CA GLN A 81 -22.62 -15.62 4.47
C GLN A 81 -24.07 -15.10 4.49
N ARG A 82 -24.27 -13.79 4.67
CA ARG A 82 -25.61 -13.18 4.62
C ARG A 82 -26.24 -13.31 3.24
N VAL A 83 -25.48 -13.04 2.18
CA VAL A 83 -25.95 -13.18 0.79
C VAL A 83 -26.30 -14.64 0.50
N GLN A 84 -25.44 -15.59 0.89
CA GLN A 84 -25.69 -17.01 0.69
C GLN A 84 -26.93 -17.48 1.46
N ALA A 85 -27.12 -17.05 2.71
CA ALA A 85 -28.32 -17.36 3.47
C ALA A 85 -29.60 -16.75 2.85
N GLY A 86 -29.50 -15.54 2.29
CA GLY A 86 -30.59 -14.90 1.54
C GLY A 86 -30.98 -15.69 0.30
N LEU A 87 -30.00 -16.15 -0.48
CA LEU A 87 -30.23 -16.99 -1.66
C LEU A 87 -30.87 -18.33 -1.30
N ILE A 88 -30.42 -18.98 -0.23
CA ILE A 88 -31.00 -20.25 0.24
C ILE A 88 -32.48 -20.06 0.63
N ARG A 89 -32.81 -18.97 1.34
CA ARG A 89 -34.20 -18.65 1.70
C ARG A 89 -35.05 -18.41 0.46
N GLN A 90 -34.59 -17.54 -0.44
CA GLN A 90 -35.33 -17.24 -1.68
C GLN A 90 -35.56 -18.48 -2.54
N ASN A 91 -34.58 -19.39 -2.62
CA ASN A 91 -34.73 -20.62 -3.38
C ASN A 91 -35.73 -21.58 -2.71
N LYS A 92 -35.70 -21.69 -1.38
CA LYS A 92 -36.70 -22.46 -0.62
C LYS A 92 -38.11 -21.92 -0.84
N ASP A 93 -38.30 -20.61 -0.77
CA ASP A 93 -39.61 -19.97 -0.98
C ASP A 93 -40.12 -20.21 -2.41
N LYS A 94 -39.24 -20.10 -3.42
CA LYS A 94 -39.58 -20.41 -4.81
C LYS A 94 -39.95 -21.89 -5.01
N CYS A 95 -39.20 -22.81 -4.43
CA CYS A 95 -39.54 -24.24 -4.47
C CYS A 95 -40.90 -24.52 -3.83
N GLN A 96 -41.21 -23.84 -2.72
CA GLN A 96 -42.52 -23.97 -2.07
C GLN A 96 -43.65 -23.43 -2.94
N GLN A 97 -43.49 -22.27 -3.59
CA GLN A 97 -44.46 -21.73 -4.54
C GLN A 97 -44.69 -22.68 -5.72
N VAL A 98 -43.63 -23.29 -6.24
CA VAL A 98 -43.74 -24.29 -7.32
C VAL A 98 -44.53 -25.51 -6.84
N LEU A 99 -44.28 -26.00 -5.62
CA LEU A 99 -45.03 -27.12 -5.04
C LEU A 99 -46.52 -26.78 -4.86
N GLU A 100 -46.84 -25.59 -4.38
CA GLU A 100 -48.22 -25.11 -4.26
C GLU A 100 -48.92 -25.08 -5.63
N LYS A 101 -48.24 -24.55 -6.67
CA LYS A 101 -48.78 -24.51 -8.04
C LYS A 101 -48.95 -25.90 -8.66
N VAL A 102 -48.03 -26.84 -8.38
CA VAL A 102 -48.19 -28.23 -8.81
C VAL A 102 -49.39 -28.89 -8.10
N GLY A 103 -49.63 -28.56 -6.82
CA GLY A 103 -50.82 -28.97 -6.10
C GLY A 103 -52.12 -28.48 -6.76
N GLU A 104 -52.20 -27.18 -7.07
CA GLU A 104 -53.34 -26.59 -7.79
C GLU A 104 -53.58 -27.26 -9.16
N ILE A 105 -52.50 -27.57 -9.90
CA ILE A 105 -52.61 -28.26 -11.19
C ILE A 105 -53.18 -29.67 -11.01
N ASN A 106 -52.73 -30.42 -10.00
CA ASN A 106 -53.25 -31.76 -9.73
C ASN A 106 -54.75 -31.72 -9.37
N GLU A 107 -55.18 -30.76 -8.55
CA GLU A 107 -56.60 -30.59 -8.24
C GLU A 107 -57.44 -30.28 -9.50
N MET A 108 -56.92 -29.44 -10.40
CA MET A 108 -57.57 -29.17 -11.69
C MET A 108 -57.63 -30.42 -12.58
N ILE A 109 -56.57 -31.23 -12.61
CA ILE A 109 -56.53 -32.50 -13.37
C ILE A 109 -57.59 -33.46 -12.83
N ASP A 110 -57.71 -33.61 -11.51
CA ASP A 110 -58.72 -34.48 -10.90
C ASP A 110 -60.14 -33.98 -11.19
N ALA A 111 -60.36 -32.66 -11.12
CA ALA A 111 -61.65 -32.06 -11.45
C ALA A 111 -62.02 -32.26 -12.93
N THR A 112 -61.06 -32.11 -13.84
CA THR A 112 -61.30 -32.35 -15.28
C THR A 112 -61.53 -33.83 -15.59
N ALA A 113 -60.79 -34.73 -14.94
CA ALA A 113 -61.02 -36.17 -15.07
C ALA A 113 -62.42 -36.56 -14.55
N GLY A 114 -62.84 -36.01 -13.40
CA GLY A 114 -64.18 -36.21 -12.84
C GLY A 114 -65.28 -35.67 -13.77
N ALA A 115 -65.10 -34.47 -14.31
CA ALA A 115 -66.03 -33.88 -15.28
C ALA A 115 -66.12 -34.70 -16.57
N ALA A 116 -64.99 -35.21 -17.08
CA ALA A 116 -64.95 -36.07 -18.26
C ALA A 116 -65.69 -37.40 -18.03
N ALA A 117 -65.46 -38.05 -16.89
CA ALA A 117 -66.16 -39.28 -16.52
C ALA A 117 -67.69 -39.06 -16.39
N LEU A 118 -68.11 -37.94 -15.80
CA LEU A 118 -69.52 -37.58 -15.69
C LEU A 118 -70.14 -37.29 -17.07
N ALA A 119 -69.42 -36.61 -17.95
CA ALA A 119 -69.86 -36.35 -19.32
C ALA A 119 -70.04 -37.65 -20.11
N GLU A 120 -69.11 -38.60 -19.98
CA GLU A 120 -69.20 -39.91 -20.63
C GLU A 120 -70.40 -40.71 -20.10
N TYR A 121 -70.60 -40.74 -18.78
CA TYR A 121 -71.77 -41.36 -18.17
C TYR A 121 -73.09 -40.73 -18.64
N MET A 122 -73.16 -39.40 -18.68
CA MET A 122 -74.34 -38.67 -19.16
C MET A 122 -74.59 -38.95 -20.65
N HIS A 123 -73.53 -39.07 -21.46
CA HIS A 123 -73.66 -39.43 -22.86
C HIS A 123 -74.25 -40.83 -23.04
N LEU A 124 -73.74 -41.82 -22.30
CA LEU A 124 -74.28 -43.19 -22.25
C LEU A 124 -75.75 -43.21 -21.81
N LYS A 125 -76.11 -42.46 -20.77
CA LYS A 125 -77.50 -42.36 -20.31
C LYS A 125 -78.41 -41.68 -21.31
N THR A 126 -77.94 -40.63 -21.97
CA THR A 126 -78.69 -39.95 -23.04
C THR A 126 -78.97 -40.91 -24.21
N GLN A 127 -78.00 -41.74 -24.60
CA GLN A 127 -78.23 -42.77 -25.61
C GLN A 127 -79.30 -43.79 -25.17
N GLN A 128 -79.29 -44.22 -23.91
CA GLN A 128 -80.33 -45.11 -23.36
C GLN A 128 -81.71 -44.44 -23.35
N TYR A 129 -81.81 -43.19 -22.89
CA TYR A 129 -83.08 -42.46 -22.87
C TYR A 129 -83.64 -42.19 -24.26
N LYS A 130 -82.77 -41.99 -25.26
CA LYS A 130 -83.20 -41.83 -26.65
C LYS A 130 -83.98 -43.04 -27.14
N ILE A 131 -83.54 -44.27 -26.80
CA ILE A 131 -84.27 -45.51 -27.13
C ILE A 131 -85.68 -45.50 -26.52
N PHE A 132 -85.83 -45.05 -25.27
CA PHE A 132 -87.14 -44.95 -24.63
C PHE A 132 -88.00 -43.82 -25.21
N GLN A 133 -87.39 -42.69 -25.59
CA GLN A 133 -88.08 -41.59 -26.26
C GLN A 133 -88.60 -42.02 -27.63
N ASP A 134 -87.78 -42.71 -28.41
CA ASP A 134 -88.16 -43.23 -29.72
C ASP A 134 -89.32 -44.25 -29.57
N LEU A 135 -89.23 -45.17 -28.61
CA LEU A 135 -90.31 -46.11 -28.28
C LEU A 135 -91.60 -45.42 -27.81
N ALA A 136 -91.48 -44.42 -26.94
CA ALA A 136 -92.64 -43.68 -26.44
C ALA A 136 -93.28 -42.82 -27.52
N ALA A 137 -92.48 -42.24 -28.43
CA ALA A 137 -92.97 -41.54 -29.60
C ALA A 137 -93.73 -42.50 -30.52
N ASP A 138 -93.19 -43.69 -30.81
CA ASP A 138 -93.86 -44.70 -31.63
C ASP A 138 -95.20 -45.14 -31.01
N VAL A 139 -95.21 -45.44 -29.70
CA VAL A 139 -96.45 -45.80 -28.98
C VAL A 139 -97.44 -44.65 -28.91
N TYR A 140 -96.97 -43.40 -28.72
CA TYR A 140 -97.84 -42.23 -28.68
C TYR A 140 -98.43 -41.91 -30.05
N PHE A 141 -97.66 -42.07 -31.14
CA PHE A 141 -98.16 -41.95 -32.51
C PHE A 141 -99.22 -43.03 -32.80
N ASP A 142 -99.01 -44.26 -32.34
CA ASP A 142 -99.98 -45.34 -32.46
C ASP A 142 -101.26 -45.10 -31.62
N MET A 143 -101.15 -44.50 -30.43
CA MET A 143 -102.31 -44.18 -29.58
C MET A 143 -103.07 -42.92 -30.04
N THR A 144 -102.37 -41.88 -30.49
CA THR A 144 -103.01 -40.62 -30.93
C THR A 144 -103.57 -40.65 -32.34
N ALA A 145 -103.20 -41.64 -33.16
CA ALA A 145 -103.89 -41.96 -34.41
C ALA A 145 -105.37 -42.31 -34.19
N ASN A 146 -105.79 -42.66 -32.95
CA ASN A 146 -107.16 -42.95 -32.57
C ASN A 146 -107.54 -42.31 -31.22
N GLN A 147 -107.82 -41.00 -31.15
CA GLN A 147 -108.98 -40.41 -30.44
C GLN A 147 -108.80 -38.91 -30.04
N ARG A 148 -109.69 -38.09 -30.62
CA ARG A 148 -110.43 -36.91 -30.11
C ARG A 148 -109.78 -35.52 -29.95
N PRO A 149 -110.62 -34.45 -30.05
CA PRO A 149 -110.22 -33.05 -30.03
C PRO A 149 -110.09 -32.46 -28.62
N VAL A 150 -109.27 -31.41 -28.53
CA VAL A 150 -108.88 -30.66 -27.33
C VAL A 150 -110.05 -29.78 -26.81
N THR A 151 -110.29 -29.80 -25.50
CA THR A 151 -111.24 -28.90 -24.80
C THR A 151 -110.52 -27.78 -24.03
N ASP A 152 -111.14 -26.60 -23.97
CA ASP A 152 -110.62 -25.30 -23.47
C ASP A 152 -110.03 -25.27 -22.04
N ALA A 153 -110.35 -26.21 -21.16
CA ALA A 153 -109.79 -26.25 -19.80
C ALA A 153 -108.29 -26.61 -19.76
N ALA A 154 -107.80 -27.38 -20.74
CA ALA A 154 -106.37 -27.70 -20.88
C ALA A 154 -105.56 -26.47 -21.33
N LEU A 155 -106.15 -25.61 -22.16
CA LEU A 155 -105.54 -24.38 -22.68
C LEU A 155 -105.30 -23.34 -21.56
N GLN A 156 -106.23 -23.17 -20.61
CA GLN A 156 -106.04 -22.24 -19.48
C GLN A 156 -104.96 -22.71 -18.49
N SER A 157 -104.86 -24.00 -18.21
CA SER A 157 -103.79 -24.55 -17.34
C SER A 157 -102.40 -24.48 -17.99
N GLY A 158 -102.34 -24.61 -19.33
CA GLY A 158 -101.12 -24.42 -20.11
C GLY A 158 -100.63 -22.98 -20.07
N LEU A 159 -101.55 -22.00 -20.21
CA LEU A 159 -101.23 -20.57 -20.19
C LEU A 159 -100.63 -20.11 -18.85
N VAL A 160 -101.17 -20.58 -17.72
CA VAL A 160 -100.64 -20.25 -16.38
C VAL A 160 -99.24 -20.84 -16.17
N ARG A 161 -98.99 -22.04 -16.70
CA ARG A 161 -97.70 -22.72 -16.62
C ARG A 161 -96.65 -22.06 -17.53
N GLU A 162 -97.05 -21.60 -18.71
CA GLU A 162 -96.21 -20.77 -19.59
C GLU A 162 -95.85 -19.42 -18.96
N LEU A 163 -96.80 -18.75 -18.30
CA LEU A 163 -96.53 -17.51 -17.58
C LEU A 163 -95.56 -17.69 -16.41
N GLN A 164 -95.66 -18.80 -15.67
CA GLN A 164 -94.68 -19.16 -14.63
C GLN A 164 -93.30 -19.41 -15.23
N TYR A 165 -93.21 -20.18 -16.32
CA TYR A 165 -91.94 -20.46 -16.99
C TYR A 165 -91.30 -19.20 -17.58
N LEU A 166 -92.10 -18.27 -18.10
CA LEU A 166 -91.63 -16.96 -18.57
C LEU A 166 -91.10 -16.10 -17.42
N SER A 167 -91.77 -16.10 -16.27
CA SER A 167 -91.30 -15.41 -15.06
C SER A 167 -89.97 -15.97 -14.54
N GLU A 168 -89.82 -17.30 -14.55
CA GLU A 168 -88.57 -17.97 -14.17
C GLU A 168 -87.44 -17.65 -15.17
N CYS A 169 -87.74 -17.63 -16.47
CA CYS A 169 -86.81 -17.18 -17.51
C CYS A 169 -86.38 -15.72 -17.32
N GLU A 170 -87.31 -14.83 -16.97
CA GLU A 170 -87.02 -13.41 -16.74
C GLU A 170 -86.14 -13.22 -15.50
N GLN A 171 -86.41 -13.93 -14.40
CA GLN A 171 -85.54 -13.92 -13.21
C GLN A 171 -84.17 -14.50 -13.50
N PHE A 172 -84.08 -15.58 -14.28
CA PHE A 172 -82.81 -16.17 -14.69
C PHE A 172 -81.98 -15.18 -15.51
N LEU A 173 -82.59 -14.53 -16.51
CA LEU A 173 -81.93 -13.50 -17.31
C LEU A 173 -81.45 -12.33 -16.47
N LYS A 174 -82.27 -11.87 -15.51
CA LYS A 174 -81.91 -10.78 -14.61
C LYS A 174 -80.72 -11.15 -13.70
N ASN A 175 -80.75 -12.34 -13.09
CA ASN A 175 -79.64 -12.84 -12.27
C ASN A 175 -78.36 -13.03 -13.08
N MET A 176 -78.47 -13.50 -14.32
CA MET A 176 -77.33 -13.65 -15.22
C MET A 176 -76.74 -12.29 -15.58
N ASN A 177 -77.59 -11.29 -15.85
CA ASN A 177 -77.15 -9.94 -16.18
C ASN A 177 -76.47 -9.25 -14.98
N GLU A 178 -77.02 -9.41 -13.76
CA GLU A 178 -76.36 -8.94 -12.54
C GLU A 178 -74.99 -9.59 -12.30
N LYS A 179 -74.86 -10.90 -12.61
CA LYS A 179 -73.58 -11.60 -12.50
C LYS A 179 -72.57 -11.07 -13.51
N LEU A 180 -73.01 -10.85 -14.76
CA LEU A 180 -72.19 -10.27 -15.82
C LEU A 180 -71.71 -8.86 -15.46
N GLN A 181 -72.59 -8.04 -14.87
CA GLN A 181 -72.25 -6.70 -14.40
C GLN A 181 -71.16 -6.73 -13.33
N ARG A 182 -71.28 -7.64 -12.34
CA ARG A 182 -70.26 -7.79 -11.29
C ARG A 182 -68.92 -8.27 -11.84
N GLU A 183 -68.92 -9.19 -12.79
CA GLU A 183 -67.69 -9.64 -13.46
C GLU A 183 -67.06 -8.51 -14.28
N GLN A 184 -67.86 -7.69 -14.96
CA GLN A 184 -67.39 -6.52 -15.68
C GLN A 184 -66.74 -5.49 -14.74
N ASP A 185 -67.38 -5.16 -13.61
CA ASP A 185 -66.83 -4.25 -12.61
C ASP A 185 -65.52 -4.77 -12.01
N GLN A 186 -65.43 -6.09 -11.74
CA GLN A 186 -64.21 -6.73 -11.26
C GLN A 186 -63.08 -6.68 -12.30
N THR A 187 -63.42 -6.86 -13.57
CA THR A 187 -62.45 -6.83 -14.67
C THR A 187 -61.92 -5.41 -14.87
N GLN A 188 -62.81 -4.41 -14.78
CA GLN A 188 -62.44 -2.99 -14.85
C GLN A 188 -61.51 -2.60 -13.70
N GLN A 189 -61.84 -2.98 -12.46
CA GLN A 189 -60.95 -2.73 -11.30
C GLN A 189 -59.58 -3.38 -11.45
N LYS A 190 -59.52 -4.61 -11.99
CA LYS A 190 -58.24 -5.27 -12.26
C LYS A 190 -57.44 -4.53 -13.32
N MET A 191 -58.07 -4.08 -14.41
CA MET A 191 -57.41 -3.24 -15.43
C MET A 191 -56.82 -1.98 -14.82
N ASP A 192 -57.63 -1.22 -14.07
CA ASP A 192 -57.19 0.03 -13.42
C ASP A 192 -56.02 -0.22 -12.43
N ALA A 193 -56.02 -1.36 -11.73
CA ALA A 193 -54.93 -1.76 -10.84
C ALA A 193 -53.64 -2.08 -11.62
N THR A 194 -53.73 -2.81 -12.73
CA THR A 194 -52.58 -3.05 -13.61
C THR A 194 -52.03 -1.78 -14.25
N ASP A 195 -52.90 -0.86 -14.67
CA ASP A 195 -52.50 0.42 -15.26
C ASP A 195 -51.74 1.27 -14.23
N ASN A 196 -52.26 1.37 -13.01
CA ASN A 196 -51.57 2.05 -11.91
C ASN A 196 -50.21 1.41 -11.58
N GLN A 197 -50.13 0.08 -11.54
CA GLN A 197 -48.88 -0.63 -11.28
C GLN A 197 -47.86 -0.43 -12.41
N SER A 198 -48.32 -0.39 -13.67
CA SER A 198 -47.47 -0.10 -14.84
C SER A 198 -46.91 1.32 -14.79
N ALA A 199 -47.75 2.31 -14.45
CA ALA A 199 -47.35 3.70 -14.31
C ALA A 199 -46.34 3.88 -13.17
N GLN A 200 -46.54 3.20 -12.04
CA GLN A 200 -45.63 3.23 -10.91
C GLN A 200 -44.26 2.61 -11.25
N THR A 201 -44.26 1.50 -12.02
CA THR A 201 -43.03 0.85 -12.50
C THR A 201 -42.28 1.73 -13.50
N ALA A 202 -42.99 2.43 -14.38
CA ALA A 202 -42.39 3.38 -15.33
C ALA A 202 -41.72 4.55 -14.59
N LEU A 203 -42.38 5.12 -13.59
CA LEU A 203 -41.81 6.18 -12.75
C LEU A 203 -40.55 5.70 -12.00
N GLN A 204 -40.59 4.49 -11.43
CA GLN A 204 -39.42 3.90 -10.76
C GLN A 204 -38.25 3.72 -11.72
N THR A 205 -38.52 3.28 -12.95
CA THR A 205 -37.47 3.09 -13.98
C THR A 205 -36.82 4.42 -14.37
N ILE A 206 -37.60 5.48 -14.52
CA ILE A 206 -37.10 6.83 -14.80
C ILE A 206 -36.24 7.35 -13.65
N GLN A 207 -36.67 7.13 -12.40
CA GLN A 207 -35.90 7.52 -11.21
C GLN A 207 -34.54 6.83 -11.18
N LEU A 208 -34.54 5.51 -11.43
CA LEU A 208 -33.33 4.68 -11.40
C LEU A 208 -32.34 5.07 -12.52
N GLN A 209 -32.85 5.42 -13.71
CA GLN A 209 -32.02 5.96 -14.79
C GLN A 209 -31.38 7.31 -14.42
N ARG A 210 -32.13 8.22 -13.79
CA ARG A 210 -31.58 9.51 -13.33
C ARG A 210 -30.49 9.32 -12.27
N ASP A 211 -30.69 8.41 -11.32
CA ASP A 211 -29.70 8.10 -10.30
C ASP A 211 -28.43 7.50 -10.95
N GLN A 212 -28.59 6.59 -11.91
CA GLN A 212 -27.47 6.02 -12.67
C GLN A 212 -26.71 7.09 -13.47
N ASP A 213 -27.40 8.02 -14.13
CA ASP A 213 -26.77 9.10 -14.89
C ASP A 213 -26.01 10.06 -13.96
N SER A 214 -26.57 10.39 -12.79
CA SER A 214 -25.89 11.22 -11.80
C SER A 214 -24.60 10.56 -11.29
N LEU A 215 -24.63 9.24 -11.06
CA LEU A 215 -23.46 8.46 -10.65
C LEU A 215 -22.42 8.42 -11.77
N ARG A 216 -22.83 8.23 -13.02
CA ARG A 216 -21.94 8.26 -14.19
C ARG A 216 -21.23 9.60 -14.33
N VAL A 217 -21.94 10.71 -14.16
CA VAL A 217 -21.35 12.06 -14.19
C VAL A 217 -20.32 12.24 -13.06
N SER A 218 -20.65 11.80 -11.84
CA SER A 218 -19.72 11.88 -10.70
C SER A 218 -18.46 11.03 -10.92
N LEU A 219 -18.60 9.80 -11.44
CA LEU A 219 -17.48 8.93 -11.77
C LEU A 219 -16.60 9.52 -12.88
N ASN A 220 -17.21 10.09 -13.92
CA ASN A 220 -16.45 10.75 -14.99
C ASN A 220 -15.66 11.95 -14.47
N GLN A 221 -16.24 12.77 -13.58
CA GLN A 221 -15.50 13.85 -12.94
C GLN A 221 -14.30 13.34 -12.12
N GLN A 222 -14.45 12.23 -11.39
CA GLN A 222 -13.33 11.63 -10.66
C GLN A 222 -12.25 11.11 -11.60
N ILE A 223 -12.63 10.51 -12.73
CA ILE A 223 -11.69 10.06 -13.77
C ILE A 223 -10.92 11.25 -14.34
N ASP A 224 -11.59 12.36 -14.66
CA ASP A 224 -10.95 13.57 -15.20
C ASP A 224 -9.94 14.14 -14.20
N VAL A 225 -10.31 14.23 -12.92
CA VAL A 225 -9.38 14.66 -11.85
C VAL A 225 -8.16 13.74 -11.80
N LEU A 226 -8.35 12.42 -11.78
CA LEU A 226 -7.24 11.47 -11.76
C LEU A 226 -6.36 11.55 -13.02
N GLN A 227 -6.94 11.79 -14.19
CA GLN A 227 -6.19 11.98 -15.43
C GLN A 227 -5.33 13.25 -15.38
N THR A 228 -5.85 14.35 -14.84
CA THR A 228 -5.07 15.59 -14.68
C THR A 228 -3.93 15.42 -13.67
N GLU A 229 -4.16 14.71 -12.56
CA GLU A 229 -3.10 14.37 -11.61
C GLU A 229 -2.02 13.49 -12.25
N LEU A 230 -2.41 12.49 -13.03
CA LEU A 230 -1.49 11.60 -13.71
C LEU A 230 -0.60 12.35 -14.72
N GLN A 231 -1.17 13.27 -15.50
CA GLN A 231 -0.40 14.15 -16.39
C GLN A 231 0.57 15.05 -15.61
N LYS A 232 0.15 15.58 -14.45
CA LYS A 232 1.03 16.37 -13.57
C LYS A 232 2.21 15.54 -13.04
N TYR A 233 1.98 14.29 -12.64
CA TYR A 233 3.06 13.40 -12.20
C TYR A 233 3.99 13.02 -13.36
N GLN A 234 3.46 12.78 -14.56
CA GLN A 234 4.28 12.49 -15.74
C GLN A 234 5.19 13.66 -16.11
N THR A 235 4.68 14.89 -16.13
CA THR A 235 5.48 16.08 -16.41
C THR A 235 6.53 16.34 -15.33
N LEU A 236 6.20 16.11 -14.05
CA LEU A 236 7.16 16.21 -12.96
C LEU A 236 8.29 15.18 -13.07
N ASN A 237 7.96 13.94 -13.43
CA ASN A 237 8.94 12.88 -13.63
C ASN A 237 9.87 13.17 -14.83
N GLN A 238 9.33 13.69 -15.93
CA GLN A 238 10.13 14.14 -17.07
C GLN A 238 11.10 15.27 -16.69
N ARG A 239 10.65 16.27 -15.91
CA ARG A 239 11.52 17.33 -15.40
C ARG A 239 12.61 16.79 -14.47
N GLN A 240 12.28 15.82 -13.61
CA GLN A 240 13.25 15.20 -12.71
C GLN A 240 14.31 14.40 -13.49
N ALA A 241 13.92 13.70 -14.56
CA ALA A 241 14.84 13.01 -15.45
C ALA A 241 15.81 13.98 -16.13
N GLN A 242 15.31 15.09 -16.69
CA GLN A 242 16.14 16.14 -17.29
C GLN A 242 17.11 16.77 -16.28
N HIS A 243 16.65 17.06 -15.05
CA HIS A 243 17.51 17.59 -14.00
C HIS A 243 18.61 16.58 -13.60
N LYS A 244 18.29 15.29 -13.55
CA LYS A 244 19.27 14.24 -13.27
C LYS A 244 20.35 14.18 -14.36
N GLU A 245 19.97 14.26 -15.63
CA GLU A 245 20.92 14.30 -16.75
C GLU A 245 21.83 15.52 -16.68
N GLN A 246 21.29 16.72 -16.41
CA GLN A 246 22.08 17.93 -16.23
C GLN A 246 23.07 17.80 -15.06
N MET A 247 22.63 17.22 -13.93
CA MET A 247 23.49 17.02 -12.77
C MET A 247 24.63 16.02 -13.06
N VAL A 248 24.37 14.96 -13.84
CA VAL A 248 25.41 14.03 -14.30
C VAL A 248 26.43 14.74 -15.19
N LEU A 249 25.99 15.61 -16.10
CA LEU A 249 26.91 16.40 -16.93
C LEU A 249 27.78 17.35 -16.10
N LEU A 250 27.20 18.04 -15.12
CA LEU A 250 27.94 18.92 -14.21
C LEU A 250 28.95 18.13 -13.36
N LEU A 251 28.57 16.96 -12.84
CA LEU A 251 29.46 16.08 -12.10
C LEU A 251 30.61 15.57 -12.99
N HIS A 252 30.32 15.21 -14.23
CA HIS A 252 31.35 14.80 -15.18
C HIS A 252 32.34 15.93 -15.45
N GLN A 253 31.84 17.15 -15.69
CA GLN A 253 32.68 18.34 -15.90
C GLN A 253 33.55 18.67 -14.68
N ALA A 254 32.98 18.57 -13.47
CA ALA A 254 33.75 18.76 -12.24
C ALA A 254 34.85 17.69 -12.08
N THR A 255 34.53 16.44 -12.41
CA THR A 255 35.49 15.32 -12.38
C THR A 255 36.63 15.53 -13.38
N THR A 256 36.32 15.97 -14.61
CA THR A 256 37.36 16.29 -15.60
C THR A 256 38.24 17.44 -15.14
N ASN A 257 37.66 18.49 -14.54
CA ASN A 257 38.44 19.61 -14.00
C ASN A 257 39.37 19.17 -12.87
N LEU A 258 38.90 18.32 -11.95
CA LEU A 258 39.75 17.75 -10.89
C LEU A 258 40.89 16.91 -11.47
N SER A 259 40.62 16.11 -12.49
CA SER A 259 41.67 15.34 -13.17
C SER A 259 42.73 16.23 -13.82
N VAL A 260 42.33 17.38 -14.38
CA VAL A 260 43.26 18.37 -14.97
C VAL A 260 44.08 19.07 -13.89
N ILE A 261 43.48 19.41 -12.76
CA ILE A 261 44.20 20.00 -11.62
C ILE A 261 45.22 18.99 -11.07
N GLN A 262 44.81 17.73 -10.91
CA GLN A 262 45.68 16.67 -10.42
C GLN A 262 46.89 16.44 -11.33
N SER A 263 46.69 16.42 -12.65
CA SER A 263 47.79 16.26 -13.61
C SER A 263 48.71 17.48 -13.66
N SER A 264 48.15 18.68 -13.54
CA SER A 264 48.91 19.94 -13.46
C SER A 264 49.76 20.01 -12.19
N LEU A 265 49.19 19.61 -11.04
CA LEU A 265 49.92 19.51 -9.77
C LEU A 265 51.04 18.46 -9.85
N GLY A 266 50.76 17.29 -10.41
CA GLY A 266 51.78 16.25 -10.62
C GLY A 266 52.94 16.74 -11.50
N SER A 267 52.62 17.45 -12.57
CA SER A 267 53.63 18.06 -13.47
C SER A 267 54.45 19.15 -12.78
N LEU A 268 53.81 19.98 -11.95
CA LEU A 268 54.49 21.01 -11.16
C LEU A 268 55.45 20.37 -10.15
N MET A 269 54.98 19.36 -9.40
CA MET A 269 55.81 18.65 -8.43
C MET A 269 57.02 17.98 -9.08
N GLN A 270 56.85 17.36 -10.26
CA GLN A 270 57.98 16.82 -11.02
C GLN A 270 59.00 17.88 -11.44
N ARG A 271 58.55 19.08 -11.84
CA ARG A 271 59.44 20.20 -12.21
C ARG A 271 60.16 20.80 -11.01
N VAL A 272 59.52 20.83 -9.84
CA VAL A 272 60.09 21.41 -8.61
C VAL A 272 61.02 20.43 -7.89
N SER A 273 60.76 19.12 -7.99
CA SER A 273 61.56 18.06 -7.37
C SER A 273 63.09 18.21 -7.52
N PRO A 274 63.65 18.49 -8.73
CA PRO A 274 65.10 18.63 -8.88
C PRO A 274 65.69 19.89 -8.22
N PHE A 275 64.88 20.89 -7.87
CA PHE A 275 65.35 22.12 -7.22
C PHE A 275 65.08 22.14 -5.71
N ALA A 276 64.01 21.47 -5.27
CA ALA A 276 63.63 21.42 -3.87
C ALA A 276 64.69 20.72 -3.01
N GLU A 277 65.10 19.51 -3.42
CA GLU A 277 66.02 18.71 -2.62
C GLU A 277 67.42 19.34 -2.48
N PRO A 278 68.05 19.88 -3.55
CA PRO A 278 69.33 20.58 -3.42
C PRO A 278 69.20 21.86 -2.58
N ARG A 279 68.11 22.62 -2.72
CA ARG A 279 67.86 23.82 -1.91
C ARG A 279 67.71 23.48 -0.44
N HIS A 280 66.89 22.47 -0.10
CA HIS A 280 66.69 22.06 1.29
C HIS A 280 67.97 21.50 1.91
N SER A 281 68.76 20.75 1.15
CA SER A 281 70.05 20.24 1.62
C SER A 281 71.04 21.38 1.86
N MET A 282 71.14 22.34 0.93
CA MET A 282 72.00 23.51 1.07
C MET A 282 71.59 24.43 2.24
N LEU A 283 70.28 24.62 2.45
CA LEU A 283 69.77 25.39 3.60
C LEU A 283 70.00 24.66 4.92
N ALA A 284 69.84 23.33 4.94
CA ALA A 284 70.13 22.53 6.13
C ALA A 284 71.63 22.50 6.48
N GLU A 285 72.52 22.51 5.49
CA GLU A 285 73.98 22.63 5.72
C GLU A 285 74.39 24.01 6.23
N ARG A 286 73.69 25.07 5.78
CA ARG A 286 73.95 26.46 6.21
C ARG A 286 73.21 26.87 7.47
N ALA A 287 72.28 26.04 7.94
CA ALA A 287 71.51 26.32 9.14
C ALA A 287 72.45 26.47 10.35
N THR A 288 72.28 27.57 11.06
CA THR A 288 72.99 27.85 12.30
C THR A 288 72.52 26.92 13.41
N TYR A 289 73.33 26.70 14.43
CA TYR A 289 72.95 25.86 15.56
C TYR A 289 71.71 26.36 16.32
N LYS A 290 71.49 27.68 16.31
CA LYS A 290 70.27 28.30 16.83
C LYS A 290 69.02 27.89 16.03
N GLU A 291 69.14 27.70 14.71
CA GLU A 291 68.03 27.25 13.86
C GLU A 291 67.78 25.75 13.97
N LEU A 292 68.84 24.95 14.21
CA LEU A 292 68.74 23.49 14.35
C LEU A 292 68.19 23.04 15.72
N LEU A 293 68.56 23.75 16.79
CA LEU A 293 68.25 23.35 18.18
C LEU A 293 67.29 24.29 18.89
N GLY A 294 67.03 25.48 18.33
CA GLY A 294 66.35 26.55 19.04
C GLY A 294 67.27 27.21 20.08
N THR A 295 66.68 27.85 21.09
CA THR A 295 67.41 28.49 22.19
C THR A 295 67.66 27.52 23.34
N ASP A 296 68.59 26.57 23.17
CA ASP A 296 69.08 25.74 24.28
C ASP A 296 70.28 26.41 24.98
N GLU A 297 70.00 27.04 26.13
CA GLU A 297 70.98 27.79 26.91
C GLU A 297 72.06 26.89 27.53
N LYS A 298 71.78 25.60 27.78
CA LYS A 298 72.74 24.69 28.43
C LYS A 298 73.85 24.29 27.46
N LEU A 299 73.47 23.98 26.23
CA LEU A 299 74.39 23.57 25.19
C LEU A 299 75.28 24.75 24.74
N LYS A 300 74.70 25.95 24.69
CA LYS A 300 75.41 27.19 24.46
C LYS A 300 76.45 27.49 25.54
N ALA A 301 76.10 27.33 26.81
CA ALA A 301 77.04 27.51 27.92
C ALA A 301 78.20 26.52 27.85
N GLN A 302 77.94 25.27 27.45
CA GLN A 302 78.98 24.26 27.30
C GLN A 302 79.91 24.56 26.11
N ALA A 303 79.37 25.00 24.97
CA ALA A 303 80.16 25.45 23.83
C ALA A 303 81.00 26.70 24.16
N ASP A 304 80.46 27.64 24.95
CA ASP A 304 81.18 28.83 25.43
C ASP A 304 82.36 28.46 26.34
N ILE A 305 82.24 27.44 27.18
CA ILE A 305 83.35 26.91 27.99
C ILE A 305 84.48 26.36 27.10
N TYR A 306 84.15 25.61 26.05
CA TYR A 306 85.15 25.09 25.11
C TYR A 306 85.81 26.21 24.29
N PHE A 307 85.03 27.20 23.85
CA PHE A 307 85.53 28.36 23.11
C PHE A 307 86.48 29.21 23.96
N GLN A 308 86.13 29.47 25.22
CA GLN A 308 87.00 30.18 26.17
C GLN A 308 88.29 29.39 26.46
N ARG A 309 88.21 28.07 26.61
CA ARG A 309 89.39 27.20 26.80
C ARG A 309 90.30 27.16 25.58
N ALA A 310 89.75 27.32 24.38
CA ALA A 310 90.52 27.39 23.14
C ALA A 310 91.16 28.77 22.90
N ASN A 311 90.97 29.77 23.78
CA ASN A 311 91.52 31.12 23.63
C ASN A 311 91.29 31.73 22.23
N GLY A 312 90.16 31.44 21.59
CA GLY A 312 89.80 31.98 20.28
C GLY A 312 90.58 31.42 19.08
N THR A 313 91.37 30.35 19.24
CA THR A 313 92.04 29.68 18.11
C THR A 313 91.10 28.85 17.23
N VAL A 314 89.91 28.50 17.74
CA VAL A 314 88.90 27.69 17.04
C VAL A 314 87.63 28.52 16.88
N LEU A 315 86.97 28.44 15.73
CA LEU A 315 85.69 29.10 15.50
C LEU A 315 84.63 28.56 16.47
N ARG A 316 83.75 29.44 16.93
CA ARG A 316 82.65 29.08 17.86
C ARG A 316 81.76 27.97 17.28
N GLU A 317 81.50 28.02 15.98
CA GLU A 317 80.72 27.00 15.26
C GLU A 317 81.36 25.62 15.37
N ASP A 318 82.68 25.51 15.32
CA ASP A 318 83.39 24.23 15.44
C ASP A 318 83.37 23.69 16.88
N CYS A 319 83.32 24.58 17.88
CA CYS A 319 83.08 24.21 19.28
C CYS A 319 81.65 23.68 19.48
N GLU A 320 80.66 24.29 18.84
CA GLU A 320 79.26 23.85 18.86
C GLU A 320 79.10 22.48 18.14
N LYS A 321 79.77 22.28 16.99
CA LYS A 321 79.85 20.97 16.30
C LYS A 321 80.41 19.88 17.22
N LEU A 322 81.46 20.21 17.97
CA LEU A 322 82.14 19.27 18.86
C LEU A 322 81.25 18.83 20.03
N VAL A 323 80.52 19.78 20.64
CA VAL A 323 79.63 19.50 21.78
C VAL A 323 78.43 18.64 21.37
N LEU A 324 77.88 18.86 20.17
CA LEU A 324 76.75 18.08 19.66
C LEU A 324 77.16 16.69 19.17
N GLY A 325 78.34 16.58 18.58
CA GLY A 325 78.82 15.38 17.91
C GLY A 325 78.22 15.23 16.51
N ALA A 326 79.03 14.69 15.59
CA ALA A 326 78.72 14.63 14.16
C ALA A 326 77.40 13.89 13.83
N ASN A 327 77.10 12.81 14.56
CA ASN A 327 75.88 12.02 14.32
C ASN A 327 74.59 12.75 14.71
N LEU A 328 74.64 13.57 15.77
CA LEU A 328 73.46 14.34 16.21
C LEU A 328 73.25 15.56 15.32
N ASP A 329 74.33 16.24 14.93
CA ASP A 329 74.28 17.35 13.95
C ASP A 329 73.66 16.89 12.63
N GLN A 330 74.09 15.75 12.09
CA GLN A 330 73.51 15.21 10.85
C GLN A 330 72.01 14.93 10.98
N LYS A 331 71.57 14.30 12.08
CA LYS A 331 70.15 14.02 12.31
C LYS A 331 69.33 15.30 12.45
N LEU A 332 69.86 16.31 13.12
CA LEU A 332 69.17 17.61 13.26
C LEU A 332 69.04 18.31 11.91
N ARG A 333 70.05 18.23 11.05
CA ARG A 333 69.98 18.76 9.68
C ARG A 333 68.97 18.01 8.81
N GLU A 334 68.85 16.69 8.95
CA GLU A 334 67.81 15.90 8.26
C GLU A 334 66.40 16.28 8.72
N VAL A 335 66.19 16.45 10.03
CA VAL A 335 64.91 16.92 10.59
C VAL A 335 64.60 18.34 10.10
N TYR A 336 65.60 19.22 10.06
CA TYR A 336 65.46 20.58 9.53
C TYR A 336 65.10 20.57 8.03
N LYS A 337 65.74 19.72 7.22
CA LYS A 337 65.41 19.49 5.80
C LYS A 337 63.94 19.09 5.62
N MET A 338 63.43 18.18 6.48
CA MET A 338 62.02 17.77 6.45
C MET A 338 61.07 18.92 6.84
N SER A 339 61.46 19.76 7.80
CA SER A 339 60.66 20.91 8.20
C SER A 339 60.54 21.96 7.07
N LEU A 340 61.63 22.22 6.34
CA LEU A 340 61.62 23.08 5.14
C LEU A 340 60.70 22.54 4.05
N PHE A 341 60.71 21.22 3.82
CA PHE A 341 59.81 20.59 2.87
C PHE A 341 58.33 20.77 3.26
N MET A 342 57.99 20.55 4.53
CA MET A 342 56.61 20.73 5.02
C MET A 342 56.14 22.19 4.90
N GLN A 343 57.03 23.14 5.18
CA GLN A 343 56.73 24.58 5.04
C GLN A 343 56.50 24.97 3.57
N ASP A 344 57.34 24.49 2.65
CA ASP A 344 57.16 24.72 1.21
C ASP A 344 55.86 24.06 0.71
N PHE A 345 55.55 22.83 1.16
CA PHE A 345 54.31 22.13 0.80
C PHE A 345 53.06 22.86 1.28
N GLN A 346 53.05 23.33 2.53
CA GLN A 346 51.95 24.14 3.06
C GLN A 346 51.76 25.43 2.26
N SER A 347 52.86 26.13 1.94
CA SER A 347 52.81 27.36 1.14
C SER A 347 52.21 27.13 -0.25
N VAL A 348 52.51 25.98 -0.89
CA VAL A 348 51.91 25.59 -2.16
C VAL A 348 50.41 25.30 -2.01
N MET A 349 50.00 24.60 -0.94
CA MET A 349 48.59 24.31 -0.68
C MET A 349 47.77 25.60 -0.42
N GLU A 350 48.33 26.57 0.30
CA GLU A 350 47.69 27.88 0.52
C GLU A 350 47.52 28.70 -0.76
N LEU A 351 48.43 28.55 -1.73
CA LEU A 351 48.34 29.18 -3.04
C LEU A 351 47.32 28.51 -3.97
N VAL A 352 47.03 27.21 -3.76
CA VAL A 352 46.03 26.45 -4.53
C VAL A 352 44.62 26.55 -3.92
N GLY A 353 44.52 26.83 -2.61
CA GLY A 353 43.26 26.99 -1.89
C GLY A 353 42.62 28.39 -1.94
N LYS A 354 43.28 29.35 -2.60
CA LYS A 354 42.73 30.67 -2.97
C LYS A 354 42.40 30.66 -4.45
#